data_AF-D4S0W3-F1
#
_entry.id   AF-D4S0W3-F1
#
_cell.length_a   1.000
_cell.length_b   1.000
_cell.length_c   1.000
_cell.angle_alpha   90.00
_cell.angle_beta   90.00
_cell.angle_gamma   90.00
#
_symmetry.space_group_name_H-M   'P 1'
#
loop_
_entity.id
_entity.type
_entity.pdbx_description
1 polymer ?
#
loop_
_entity_poly.entity_id
_entity_poly.type
_entity_poly.pdbx_seq_one_letter_code
_entity_poly.pdbx_strand_id
1 'polypeptide(L)'
;MAKIQSVEPNIADLANGWMKTYGLNYKLEQESLNSEIDQALNDYYSKNGGAGGNRPDAKLLLRGNDIVDYPILIEYKGYEGKLVKTNVDGKVTNKNSKNLPDFKAINSYAVNGAVHYANALLHYTSYTDIIAVGMTGYKDESNKLQYEIGVYYVSKSNFGVGQKVDDYIDFSFLNPQNFDEFIDKVKKLKLTQEEIEKIKDQREQEINTSLVKLNNDIYQNEKGLSERDRVYLVAASIIATLGVPGKVAALEKQELKSSTEESYKKRFDANKVKVIENGGYPYIVRQSTENGKKGNIDEPIEYLNAGNTISFGQDTATMFYQEKPYFTGDKIKILKPKCTHFGKKNAQFFLASMRNAFCTFS
;
A
#
# COMPACT_ATOMS: atom_id res chain seq x y z
N MET A 1 25.44 29.27 -20.04
CA MET A 1 25.22 28.09 -20.90
C MET A 1 23.76 28.07 -21.30
N ALA A 2 23.45 27.83 -22.58
CA ALA A 2 22.06 27.68 -23.02
C ALA A 2 21.42 26.45 -22.33
N LYS A 3 20.17 26.56 -21.90
CA LYS A 3 19.43 25.46 -21.29
C LYS A 3 19.17 24.42 -22.38
N ILE A 4 19.83 23.26 -22.31
CA ILE A 4 19.62 22.15 -23.25
C ILE A 4 18.14 21.75 -23.18
N GLN A 5 17.45 21.77 -24.31
CA GLN A 5 16.04 21.43 -24.41
C GLN A 5 15.87 19.91 -24.35
N SER A 6 14.90 19.44 -23.55
CA SER A 6 14.56 18.02 -23.48
C SER A 6 14.01 17.52 -24.82
N VAL A 7 14.43 16.32 -25.24
CA VAL A 7 13.88 15.62 -26.42
C VAL A 7 12.87 14.52 -26.05
N GLU A 8 12.40 14.52 -24.80
CA GLU A 8 11.48 13.50 -24.27
C GLU A 8 10.22 13.31 -25.13
N PRO A 9 9.60 14.37 -25.70
CA PRO A 9 8.49 14.19 -26.63
C PRO A 9 8.86 13.39 -27.88
N ASN A 10 10.09 13.54 -28.40
CA ASN A 10 10.57 12.77 -29.55
C ASN A 10 10.82 11.30 -29.19
N ILE A 11 11.29 11.05 -27.97
CA ILE A 11 11.50 9.69 -27.46
C ILE A 11 10.15 8.98 -27.24
N ALA A 12 9.20 9.67 -26.63
CA ALA A 12 7.85 9.15 -26.44
C ALA A 12 7.16 8.86 -27.78
N ASP A 13 7.25 9.76 -28.76
CA ASP A 13 6.68 9.56 -30.10
C ASP A 13 7.29 8.34 -30.81
N LEU A 14 8.62 8.20 -30.79
CA LEU A 14 9.34 7.07 -31.39
C LEU A 14 8.93 5.73 -30.74
N ALA A 15 8.97 5.65 -29.41
CA ALA A 15 8.68 4.43 -28.67
C ALA A 15 7.21 4.01 -28.81
N ASN A 16 6.29 4.96 -28.67
CA ASN A 16 4.86 4.72 -28.88
C ASN A 16 4.57 4.34 -30.33
N GLY A 17 5.30 4.91 -31.29
CA GLY A 17 5.24 4.54 -32.71
C GLY A 17 5.56 3.07 -32.97
N TRP A 18 6.59 2.52 -32.30
CA TRP A 18 6.89 1.08 -32.36
C TRP A 18 5.74 0.25 -31.79
N MET A 19 5.24 0.57 -30.59
CA MET A 19 4.13 -0.18 -29.98
C MET A 19 2.86 -0.14 -30.84
N LYS A 20 2.56 1.01 -31.44
CA LYS A 20 1.45 1.17 -32.37
C LYS A 20 1.62 0.32 -33.64
N THR A 21 2.83 0.27 -34.20
CA THR A 21 3.16 -0.56 -35.37
C THR A 21 2.96 -2.05 -35.06
N TYR A 22 3.26 -2.48 -33.83
CA TYR A 22 3.06 -3.85 -33.37
C TYR A 22 1.62 -4.16 -32.91
N GLY A 23 0.70 -3.20 -33.01
CA GLY A 23 -0.71 -3.39 -32.62
C GLY A 23 -0.92 -3.61 -31.13
N LEU A 24 0.00 -3.14 -30.29
CA LEU A 24 -0.08 -3.34 -28.84
C LEU A 24 -1.14 -2.42 -28.22
N ASN A 25 -1.94 -2.95 -27.30
CA ASN A 25 -2.94 -2.18 -26.56
C ASN A 25 -2.29 -1.46 -25.35
N TYR A 26 -1.35 -0.57 -25.62
CA TYR A 26 -0.73 0.26 -24.59
C TYR A 26 -1.64 1.42 -24.18
N LYS A 27 -1.44 1.89 -22.95
CA LYS A 27 -2.18 2.98 -22.30
C LYS A 27 -1.20 4.06 -21.87
N LEU A 28 -1.49 5.30 -22.21
CA LEU A 28 -0.69 6.46 -21.81
C LEU A 28 -0.95 6.84 -20.34
N GLU A 29 -0.21 7.85 -19.86
CA GLU A 29 -0.17 8.33 -18.48
C GLU A 29 -1.54 8.44 -17.78
N GLN A 30 -2.55 8.96 -18.48
CA GLN A 30 -3.89 9.22 -17.93
C GLN A 30 -4.91 8.10 -18.21
N GLU A 31 -4.58 7.14 -19.06
CA GLU A 31 -5.50 6.07 -19.46
C GLU A 31 -5.49 4.94 -18.44
N SER A 32 -6.65 4.36 -18.15
CA SER A 32 -6.77 3.20 -17.26
C SER A 32 -6.28 1.93 -17.98
N LEU A 33 -5.48 1.11 -17.28
CA LEU A 33 -5.11 -0.23 -17.77
C LEU A 33 -6.06 -1.28 -17.19
N ASN A 34 -6.14 -1.36 -15.86
CA ASN A 34 -7.16 -2.08 -15.11
C ASN A 34 -7.19 -1.57 -13.66
N SER A 35 -8.27 -1.86 -12.93
CA SER A 35 -8.47 -1.36 -11.57
C SER A 35 -7.40 -1.77 -10.57
N GLU A 36 -6.84 -2.98 -10.69
CA GLU A 36 -5.81 -3.49 -9.77
C GLU A 36 -4.49 -2.71 -9.95
N ILE A 37 -4.01 -2.58 -11.18
CA ILE A 37 -2.78 -1.85 -11.52
C ILE A 37 -2.94 -0.36 -11.22
N ASP A 38 -4.06 0.25 -11.62
CA ASP A 38 -4.27 1.67 -11.44
C ASP A 38 -4.35 2.05 -9.94
N GLN A 39 -5.01 1.22 -9.12
CA GLN A 39 -5.04 1.44 -7.68
C GLN A 39 -3.66 1.25 -7.05
N ALA A 40 -2.90 0.24 -7.45
CA ALA A 40 -1.55 0.00 -6.95
C ALA A 40 -0.60 1.17 -7.22
N LEU A 41 -0.66 1.75 -8.43
CA LEU A 41 0.11 2.92 -8.81
C LEU A 41 -0.31 4.16 -7.99
N ASN A 42 -1.61 4.32 -7.71
CA ASN A 42 -2.15 5.42 -6.93
C ASN A 42 -1.81 5.34 -5.43
N ASP A 43 -1.84 4.14 -4.85
CA ASP A 43 -1.62 3.90 -3.41
C ASP A 43 -0.14 3.93 -3.00
N TYR A 44 0.77 3.76 -3.95
CA TYR A 44 2.21 3.82 -3.69
C TYR A 44 2.72 5.26 -3.67
N TYR A 45 3.77 5.52 -2.87
CA TYR A 45 4.31 6.87 -2.76
C TYR A 45 4.80 7.37 -4.14
N SER A 46 4.58 8.65 -4.41
CA SER A 46 4.99 9.26 -5.69
C SER A 46 6.51 9.26 -5.86
N LYS A 47 6.97 9.49 -7.09
CA LYS A 47 8.40 9.71 -7.41
C LYS A 47 9.06 10.86 -6.65
N ASN A 48 8.29 11.73 -6.03
CA ASN A 48 8.77 12.87 -5.23
C ASN A 48 8.56 12.66 -3.71
N GLY A 49 8.03 11.51 -3.28
CA GLY A 49 7.80 11.16 -1.88
C GLY A 49 6.56 11.78 -1.23
N GLY A 50 5.72 12.49 -2.00
CA GLY A 50 4.46 13.06 -1.54
C GLY A 50 3.22 12.23 -1.92
N ALA A 51 2.04 12.70 -1.48
CA ALA A 51 0.74 12.18 -1.88
C ALA A 51 0.42 12.54 -3.34
N GLY A 52 0.12 11.54 -4.15
CA GLY A 52 -0.15 11.69 -5.59
C GLY A 52 0.22 10.39 -6.32
N GLY A 53 -0.66 9.93 -7.21
CA GLY A 53 -0.49 8.64 -7.86
C GLY A 53 0.69 8.60 -8.82
N ASN A 54 1.36 7.45 -8.88
CA ASN A 54 2.40 7.17 -9.86
C ASN A 54 1.79 7.04 -11.26
N ARG A 55 2.42 7.65 -12.27
CA ARG A 55 1.89 7.63 -13.63
C ARG A 55 2.99 7.30 -14.63
N PRO A 56 3.13 6.03 -15.04
CA PRO A 56 4.02 5.64 -16.13
C PRO A 56 3.66 6.38 -17.41
N ASP A 57 4.66 6.79 -18.20
CA ASP A 57 4.43 7.46 -19.48
C ASP A 57 3.63 6.58 -20.44
N ALA A 58 3.93 5.28 -20.42
CA ALA A 58 3.11 4.24 -21.03
C ALA A 58 3.09 2.97 -20.17
N LYS A 59 2.01 2.21 -20.29
CA LYS A 59 1.81 0.92 -19.62
C LYS A 59 1.00 -0.03 -20.47
N LEU A 60 1.26 -1.31 -20.35
CA LEU A 60 0.51 -2.35 -21.03
C LEU A 60 0.56 -3.67 -20.26
N LEU A 61 -0.34 -4.58 -20.60
CA LEU A 61 -0.40 -5.92 -20.05
C LEU A 61 -0.32 -6.90 -21.22
N LEU A 62 0.71 -7.75 -21.24
CA LEU A 62 0.87 -8.80 -22.25
C LEU A 62 0.85 -10.16 -21.57
N ARG A 63 0.23 -11.14 -22.21
CA ARG A 63 0.17 -12.52 -21.73
C ARG A 63 1.17 -13.38 -22.50
N GLY A 64 2.03 -14.11 -21.79
CA GLY A 64 2.91 -15.11 -22.40
C GLY A 64 2.18 -16.42 -22.70
N ASN A 65 2.79 -17.31 -23.48
CA ASN A 65 2.28 -18.66 -23.72
C ASN A 65 2.24 -19.56 -22.48
N ASP A 66 2.89 -19.13 -21.41
CA ASP A 66 2.80 -19.73 -20.08
C ASP A 66 1.51 -19.33 -19.31
N ILE A 67 0.64 -18.53 -19.93
CA ILE A 67 -0.63 -18.04 -19.38
C ILE A 67 -0.39 -17.05 -18.21
N VAL A 68 0.82 -16.49 -18.11
CA VAL A 68 1.13 -15.45 -17.13
C VAL A 68 0.95 -14.08 -17.77
N ASP A 69 0.27 -13.19 -17.05
CA ASP A 69 0.15 -11.79 -17.42
C ASP A 69 1.34 -10.99 -16.89
N TYR A 70 2.03 -10.29 -17.80
CA TYR A 70 3.21 -9.48 -17.54
C TYR A 70 2.87 -7.99 -17.68
N PRO A 71 2.76 -7.25 -16.57
CA PRO A 71 2.70 -5.80 -16.62
C PRO A 71 4.01 -5.25 -17.16
N ILE A 72 3.91 -4.33 -18.12
CA ILE A 72 5.04 -3.60 -18.69
C ILE A 72 4.84 -2.13 -18.40
N LEU A 73 5.79 -1.53 -17.69
CA LEU A 73 5.74 -0.14 -17.25
C LEU A 73 6.89 0.62 -17.86
N ILE A 74 6.58 1.71 -18.57
CA ILE A 74 7.51 2.42 -19.44
C ILE A 74 7.67 3.85 -18.93
N GLU A 75 8.93 4.31 -18.88
CA GLU A 75 9.29 5.68 -18.55
C GLU A 75 10.25 6.25 -19.61
N TYR A 76 10.02 7.51 -19.99
CA TYR A 76 10.83 8.26 -20.92
C TYR A 76 11.65 9.36 -20.22
N LYS A 77 12.83 9.65 -20.78
CA LYS A 77 13.64 10.83 -20.46
C LYS A 77 14.18 11.46 -21.74
N GLY A 78 14.42 12.76 -21.71
CA GLY A 78 14.87 13.52 -22.89
C GLY A 78 16.27 14.11 -22.78
N TYR A 79 17.16 13.48 -22.03
CA TYR A 79 18.53 13.96 -21.84
C TYR A 79 19.55 12.83 -21.93
N GLU A 80 20.76 13.16 -22.42
CA GLU A 80 21.89 12.24 -22.48
C GLU A 80 22.26 11.73 -21.07
N GLY A 81 22.58 10.43 -20.97
CA GLY A 81 22.98 9.81 -19.70
C GLY A 81 21.88 9.72 -18.64
N LYS A 82 20.60 9.84 -19.02
CA LYS A 82 19.43 9.69 -18.12
C LYS A 82 18.73 8.33 -18.23
N LEU A 83 19.41 7.31 -18.76
CA LEU A 83 18.84 5.98 -18.86
C LEU A 83 18.66 5.33 -17.48
N VAL A 84 19.76 5.18 -16.75
CA VAL A 84 19.79 4.40 -15.51
C VAL A 84 20.85 4.92 -14.54
N LYS A 85 20.56 4.88 -13.24
CA LYS A 85 21.54 5.03 -12.16
C LYS A 85 21.67 3.72 -11.40
N THR A 86 22.89 3.20 -11.33
CA THR A 86 23.24 1.96 -10.64
C THR A 86 24.01 2.22 -9.34
N ASN A 87 24.05 1.23 -8.46
CA ASN A 87 24.99 1.20 -7.33
C ASN A 87 26.38 0.71 -7.77
N VAL A 88 27.28 0.56 -6.79
CA VAL A 88 28.64 0.04 -6.97
C VAL A 88 28.69 -1.38 -7.54
N ASP A 89 27.64 -2.18 -7.33
CA ASP A 89 27.51 -3.54 -7.85
C ASP A 89 26.87 -3.58 -9.26
N GLY A 90 26.64 -2.41 -9.89
CA GLY A 90 25.98 -2.32 -11.20
C GLY A 90 24.47 -2.59 -11.19
N LYS A 91 23.86 -2.72 -10.00
CA LYS A 91 22.41 -2.99 -9.86
C LYS A 91 21.62 -1.69 -9.79
N VAL A 92 20.42 -1.72 -10.37
CA VAL A 92 19.46 -0.61 -10.23
C VAL A 92 18.95 -0.62 -8.80
N THR A 93 19.32 0.41 -8.04
CA THR A 93 18.77 0.63 -6.70
C THR A 93 18.03 1.95 -6.68
N ASN A 94 16.80 1.90 -6.16
CA ASN A 94 15.99 3.07 -5.87
C ASN A 94 16.10 3.46 -4.39
N LYS A 95 17.16 2.99 -3.71
CA LYS A 95 17.46 3.29 -2.32
C LYS A 95 18.83 3.96 -2.20
N ASN A 96 18.95 4.90 -1.28
CA ASN A 96 20.21 5.57 -0.95
C ASN A 96 21.04 4.76 0.08
N SER A 97 22.20 5.27 0.49
CA SER A 97 23.08 4.62 1.47
C SER A 97 22.45 4.46 2.87
N LYS A 98 21.38 5.19 3.18
CA LYS A 98 20.58 5.03 4.40
C LYS A 98 19.38 4.10 4.20
N ASN A 99 19.32 3.42 3.06
CA ASN A 99 18.27 2.49 2.67
C ASN A 99 16.87 3.11 2.57
N LEU A 100 16.81 4.44 2.39
CA LEU A 100 15.57 5.18 2.13
C LEU A 100 15.39 5.41 0.62
N PRO A 101 14.17 5.64 0.12
CA PRO A 101 13.94 5.92 -1.30
C PRO A 101 14.83 7.07 -1.83
N ASP A 102 15.56 6.82 -2.91
CA ASP A 102 16.35 7.82 -3.63
C ASP A 102 15.46 8.50 -4.70
N PHE A 103 14.55 9.37 -4.24
CA PHE A 103 13.61 10.10 -5.11
C PHE A 103 14.32 10.89 -6.22
N LYS A 104 15.54 11.37 -5.96
CA LYS A 104 16.34 12.04 -6.98
C LYS A 104 16.67 11.09 -8.12
N ALA A 105 17.11 9.87 -7.82
CA ALA A 105 17.36 8.84 -8.83
C ALA A 105 16.07 8.41 -9.55
N ILE A 106 15.02 8.12 -8.78
CA ILE A 106 13.72 7.67 -9.29
C ILE A 106 13.13 8.68 -10.30
N ASN A 107 13.26 9.98 -10.02
CA ASN A 107 12.77 11.04 -10.89
C ASN A 107 13.70 11.31 -12.08
N SER A 108 15.02 11.24 -11.88
CA SER A 108 16.00 11.70 -12.87
C SER A 108 16.32 10.67 -13.96
N TYR A 109 16.05 9.39 -13.74
CA TYR A 109 16.47 8.30 -14.65
C TYR A 109 15.30 7.43 -15.07
N ALA A 110 15.24 7.10 -16.36
CA ALA A 110 14.12 6.38 -16.98
C ALA A 110 13.89 5.00 -16.33
N VAL A 111 14.92 4.16 -16.29
CA VAL A 111 14.86 2.81 -15.72
C VAL A 111 14.50 2.85 -14.24
N ASN A 112 15.09 3.77 -13.46
CA ASN A 112 14.77 3.92 -12.03
C ASN A 112 13.30 4.28 -11.82
N GLY A 113 12.74 5.14 -12.67
CA GLY A 113 11.32 5.46 -12.66
C GLY A 113 10.43 4.26 -12.97
N ALA A 114 10.76 3.49 -14.01
CA ALA A 114 10.03 2.27 -14.38
C ALA A 114 10.10 1.20 -13.28
N VAL A 115 11.26 0.97 -12.67
CA VAL A 115 11.45 0.04 -11.54
C VAL A 115 10.68 0.50 -10.29
N HIS A 116 10.55 1.81 -10.07
CA HIS A 116 9.72 2.34 -8.97
C HIS A 116 8.25 1.98 -9.17
N TYR A 117 7.72 2.10 -10.39
CA TYR A 117 6.37 1.66 -10.71
C TYR A 117 6.20 0.15 -10.57
N ALA A 118 7.18 -0.64 -11.02
CA ALA A 118 7.14 -2.08 -10.86
C ALA A 118 7.05 -2.48 -9.39
N ASN A 119 7.82 -1.81 -8.52
CA ASN A 119 7.72 -2.01 -7.08
C ASN A 119 6.32 -1.68 -6.54
N ALA A 120 5.65 -0.63 -7.01
CA ALA A 120 4.26 -0.35 -6.61
C ALA A 120 3.33 -1.54 -6.87
N LEU A 121 3.42 -2.14 -8.06
CA LEU A 121 2.62 -3.32 -8.41
C LEU A 121 3.00 -4.53 -7.55
N LEU A 122 4.29 -4.80 -7.31
CA LEU A 122 4.71 -5.92 -6.44
C LEU A 122 4.15 -5.81 -5.01
N HIS A 123 3.93 -4.58 -4.50
CA HIS A 123 3.42 -4.35 -3.15
C HIS A 123 1.90 -4.46 -3.04
N TYR A 124 1.16 -4.07 -4.08
CA TYR A 124 -0.29 -3.89 -3.98
C TYR A 124 -1.10 -4.80 -4.92
N THR A 125 -0.44 -5.67 -5.67
CA THR A 125 -1.09 -6.58 -6.62
C THR A 125 -0.61 -8.03 -6.49
N SER A 126 -1.33 -8.92 -7.16
CA SER A 126 -0.96 -10.33 -7.28
C SER A 126 0.18 -10.57 -8.26
N TYR A 127 0.47 -9.63 -9.17
CA TYR A 127 1.54 -9.76 -10.17
C TYR A 127 2.89 -10.00 -9.51
N THR A 128 3.57 -11.05 -9.98
CA THR A 128 4.86 -11.49 -9.44
C THR A 128 6.02 -11.08 -10.32
N ASP A 129 5.77 -10.84 -11.61
CA ASP A 129 6.75 -10.76 -12.67
C ASP A 129 6.41 -9.56 -13.56
N ILE A 130 7.27 -8.54 -13.53
CA ILE A 130 7.00 -7.23 -14.12
C ILE A 130 8.19 -6.82 -14.99
N ILE A 131 7.90 -6.22 -16.14
CA ILE A 131 8.90 -5.67 -17.04
C ILE A 131 8.93 -4.14 -16.87
N ALA A 132 10.09 -3.62 -16.47
CA ALA A 132 10.36 -2.19 -16.38
C ALA A 132 11.19 -1.76 -17.59
N VAL A 133 10.70 -0.80 -18.36
CA VAL A 133 11.38 -0.28 -19.55
C VAL A 133 11.68 1.19 -19.35
N GLY A 134 12.95 1.55 -19.39
CA GLY A 134 13.39 2.95 -19.48
C GLY A 134 13.89 3.24 -20.88
N MET A 135 13.55 4.40 -21.43
CA MET A 135 14.17 4.90 -22.67
C MET A 135 14.55 6.37 -22.50
N THR A 136 15.74 6.73 -22.95
CA THR A 136 16.20 8.12 -22.96
C THR A 136 16.74 8.49 -24.34
N GLY A 137 16.96 9.78 -24.58
CA GLY A 137 17.75 10.21 -25.72
C GLY A 137 18.10 11.67 -25.71
N TYR A 138 18.80 12.09 -26.75
CA TYR A 138 19.30 13.44 -26.97
C TYR A 138 19.50 13.68 -28.46
N LYS A 139 19.76 14.94 -28.84
CA LYS A 139 20.18 15.25 -30.21
C LYS A 139 21.68 15.47 -30.24
N ASP A 140 22.34 14.81 -31.17
CA ASP A 140 23.77 15.01 -31.42
C ASP A 140 24.06 16.35 -32.12
N GLU A 141 25.33 16.62 -32.38
CA GLU A 141 25.79 17.84 -33.08
C GLU A 141 25.19 18.00 -34.49
N SER A 142 24.73 16.90 -35.09
CA SER A 142 24.04 16.88 -36.38
C SER A 142 22.51 17.02 -36.26
N ASN A 143 22.00 17.33 -35.05
CA ASN A 143 20.58 17.44 -34.73
C ASN A 143 19.79 16.12 -34.96
N LYS A 144 20.50 14.98 -35.04
CA LYS A 144 19.91 13.65 -35.17
C LYS A 144 19.58 13.10 -33.78
N LEU A 145 18.41 12.48 -33.66
CA LEU A 145 17.97 11.86 -32.41
C LEU A 145 18.78 10.58 -32.15
N GLN A 146 19.51 10.56 -31.04
CA GLN A 146 20.16 9.40 -30.46
C GLN A 146 19.34 8.95 -29.26
N TYR A 147 19.27 7.64 -29.02
CA TYR A 147 18.47 7.08 -27.92
C TYR A 147 19.10 5.81 -27.36
N GLU A 148 18.70 5.49 -26.13
CA GLU A 148 19.11 4.30 -25.40
C GLU A 148 17.90 3.66 -24.74
N ILE A 149 17.86 2.32 -24.69
CA ILE A 149 16.78 1.54 -24.10
C ILE A 149 17.36 0.63 -23.01
N GLY A 150 16.69 0.59 -21.87
CA GLY A 150 17.02 -0.28 -20.74
C GLY A 150 15.80 -1.11 -20.38
N VAL A 151 15.89 -2.42 -20.62
CA VAL A 151 14.81 -3.38 -20.30
C VAL A 151 15.21 -4.19 -19.08
N TYR A 152 14.38 -4.12 -18.04
CA TYR A 152 14.65 -4.71 -16.75
C TYR A 152 13.51 -5.62 -16.31
N TYR A 153 13.88 -6.75 -15.72
CA TYR A 153 12.97 -7.67 -15.07
C TYR A 153 12.93 -7.39 -13.56
N VAL A 154 11.73 -7.22 -13.03
CA VAL A 154 11.47 -6.94 -11.62
C VAL A 154 10.48 -7.97 -11.11
N SER A 155 10.85 -8.74 -10.09
CA SER A 155 9.99 -9.81 -9.58
C SER A 155 9.97 -9.93 -8.06
N LYS A 156 8.96 -10.62 -7.51
CA LYS A 156 8.92 -10.96 -6.08
C LYS A 156 10.10 -11.84 -5.67
N SER A 157 10.49 -12.80 -6.52
CA SER A 157 11.65 -13.68 -6.26
C SER A 157 12.98 -12.91 -6.24
N ASN A 158 13.05 -11.80 -6.98
CA ASN A 158 14.19 -10.90 -7.00
C ASN A 158 14.04 -9.75 -5.99
N PHE A 159 13.07 -9.87 -5.08
CA PHE A 159 12.77 -8.90 -4.01
C PHE A 159 12.53 -7.47 -4.51
N GLY A 160 12.08 -7.29 -5.75
CA GLY A 160 11.85 -5.98 -6.37
C GLY A 160 13.10 -5.29 -6.94
N VAL A 161 14.24 -5.99 -6.98
CA VAL A 161 15.45 -5.49 -7.65
C VAL A 161 15.32 -5.65 -9.16
N GLY A 162 15.59 -4.59 -9.91
CA GLY A 162 15.59 -4.63 -11.36
C GLY A 162 16.86 -5.31 -11.90
N GLN A 163 16.66 -6.40 -12.66
CA GLN A 163 17.72 -7.11 -13.38
C GLN A 163 17.70 -6.73 -14.85
N LYS A 164 18.83 -6.29 -15.41
CA LYS A 164 18.92 -5.99 -16.85
C LYS A 164 18.67 -7.27 -17.64
N VAL A 165 17.75 -7.22 -18.60
CA VAL A 165 17.42 -8.36 -19.46
C VAL A 165 18.44 -8.49 -20.58
N ASP A 166 18.57 -7.43 -21.38
CA ASP A 166 19.59 -7.29 -22.43
C ASP A 166 19.59 -5.85 -22.97
N ASP A 167 20.41 -5.60 -23.97
CA ASP A 167 20.39 -4.42 -24.82
C ASP A 167 19.40 -4.57 -25.98
N TYR A 168 18.64 -3.52 -26.24
CA TYR A 168 17.62 -3.47 -27.29
C TYR A 168 17.72 -2.16 -28.07
N ILE A 169 17.37 -2.21 -29.36
CA ILE A 169 17.36 -1.05 -30.26
C ILE A 169 15.94 -0.55 -30.56
N ASP A 170 14.92 -1.35 -30.28
CA ASP A 170 13.52 -0.98 -30.41
C ASP A 170 12.64 -1.81 -29.46
N PHE A 171 11.32 -1.65 -29.54
CA PHE A 171 10.36 -2.42 -28.74
C PHE A 171 9.88 -3.71 -29.44
N SER A 172 10.62 -4.24 -30.41
CA SER A 172 10.23 -5.46 -31.15
C SER A 172 10.11 -6.68 -30.26
N PHE A 173 10.78 -6.69 -29.10
CA PHE A 173 10.63 -7.74 -28.08
C PHE A 173 9.22 -7.81 -27.47
N LEU A 174 8.42 -6.75 -27.59
CA LEU A 174 7.02 -6.73 -27.16
C LEU A 174 6.05 -7.15 -28.28
N ASN A 175 6.52 -7.31 -29.52
CA ASN A 175 5.70 -7.78 -30.62
C ASN A 175 5.15 -9.18 -30.28
N PRO A 176 3.86 -9.48 -30.51
CA PRO A 176 3.29 -10.80 -30.25
C PRO A 176 4.08 -11.98 -30.82
N GLN A 177 4.80 -11.78 -31.94
CA GLN A 177 5.63 -12.83 -32.56
C GLN A 177 6.94 -13.12 -31.80
N ASN A 178 7.44 -12.14 -31.03
CA ASN A 178 8.73 -12.21 -30.35
C ASN A 178 8.59 -12.30 -28.82
N PHE A 179 7.39 -12.05 -28.29
CA PHE A 179 7.17 -11.88 -26.85
C PHE A 179 7.48 -13.16 -26.06
N ASP A 180 7.16 -14.34 -26.59
CA ASP A 180 7.45 -15.60 -25.91
C ASP A 180 8.95 -15.87 -25.80
N GLU A 181 9.72 -15.62 -26.87
CA GLU A 181 11.18 -15.74 -26.84
C GLU A 181 11.80 -14.76 -25.83
N PHE A 182 11.25 -13.54 -25.76
CA PHE A 182 11.62 -12.56 -24.76
C PHE A 182 11.34 -13.06 -23.33
N ILE A 183 10.17 -13.65 -23.06
CA ILE A 183 9.82 -14.19 -21.75
C ILE A 183 10.71 -15.39 -21.37
N ASP A 184 11.04 -16.27 -22.33
CA ASP A 184 11.97 -17.38 -22.10
C ASP A 184 13.36 -16.88 -21.69
N LYS A 185 13.81 -15.76 -22.27
CA LYS A 185 15.05 -15.10 -21.88
C LYS A 185 14.95 -14.50 -20.48
N VAL A 186 13.85 -13.81 -20.17
CA VAL A 186 13.59 -13.24 -18.84
C VAL A 186 13.64 -14.32 -17.75
N LYS A 187 13.00 -15.48 -17.99
CA LYS A 187 12.97 -16.59 -17.00
C LYS A 187 14.32 -17.27 -16.76
N LYS A 188 15.28 -17.13 -17.68
CA LYS A 188 16.65 -17.62 -17.50
C LYS A 188 17.46 -16.70 -16.58
N LEU A 189 17.01 -15.47 -16.34
CA LEU A 189 17.60 -14.57 -15.36
C LEU A 189 17.27 -15.09 -13.96
N LYS A 190 18.20 -15.84 -13.39
CA LYS A 190 18.15 -16.25 -11.99
C LYS A 190 19.21 -15.47 -11.22
N LEU A 191 18.83 -14.96 -10.05
CA LEU A 191 19.82 -14.52 -9.07
C LEU A 191 20.69 -15.72 -8.67
N THR A 192 21.97 -15.49 -8.46
CA THR A 192 22.81 -16.49 -7.80
C THR A 192 22.42 -16.62 -6.34
N GLN A 193 22.76 -17.75 -5.70
CA GLN A 193 22.48 -17.97 -4.29
C GLN A 193 23.09 -16.87 -3.39
N GLU A 194 24.29 -16.40 -3.74
CA GLU A 194 24.99 -15.32 -3.05
C GLU A 194 24.24 -13.98 -3.18
N GLU A 195 23.69 -13.68 -4.37
CA GLU A 195 22.87 -12.49 -4.55
C GLU A 195 21.55 -12.56 -3.77
N ILE A 196 20.94 -13.74 -3.70
CA ILE A 196 19.72 -13.98 -2.90
C ILE A 196 20.03 -13.74 -1.42
N GLU A 197 21.14 -14.27 -0.91
CA GLU A 197 21.57 -14.10 0.48
C GLU A 197 21.85 -12.63 0.81
N LYS A 198 22.61 -11.92 -0.04
CA LYS A 198 22.88 -10.48 0.16
C LYS A 198 21.60 -9.66 0.20
N ILE A 199 20.61 -9.98 -0.63
CA ILE A 199 19.32 -9.29 -0.65
C ILE A 199 18.46 -9.66 0.58
N LYS A 200 18.48 -10.92 1.01
CA LYS A 200 17.83 -11.36 2.26
C LYS A 200 18.39 -10.63 3.47
N ASP A 201 19.71 -10.58 3.59
CA ASP A 201 20.40 -9.90 4.69
C ASP A 201 20.04 -8.41 4.73
N GLN A 202 20.02 -7.76 3.56
CA GLN A 202 19.61 -6.36 3.45
C GLN A 202 18.15 -6.15 3.88
N ARG A 203 17.24 -7.06 3.54
CA ARG A 203 15.84 -7.02 4.01
C ARG A 203 15.71 -7.29 5.50
N GLU A 204 16.45 -8.23 6.06
CA GLU A 204 16.44 -8.47 7.51
C GLU A 204 16.93 -7.25 8.28
N GLN A 205 17.94 -6.54 7.77
CA GLN A 205 18.38 -5.26 8.31
C GLN A 205 17.29 -4.17 8.20
N GLU A 206 16.52 -4.14 7.11
CA GLU A 206 15.37 -3.23 6.94
C GLU A 206 14.26 -3.47 7.95
N ILE A 207 13.90 -4.74 8.12
CA ILE A 207 12.90 -5.17 9.08
C ILE A 207 13.37 -4.75 10.46
N ASN A 208 14.60 -5.10 10.86
CA ASN A 208 15.15 -4.71 12.16
C ASN A 208 15.16 -3.19 12.37
N THR A 209 15.55 -2.40 11.36
CA THR A 209 15.52 -0.93 11.43
C THR A 209 14.10 -0.40 11.63
N SER A 210 13.14 -0.95 10.89
CA SER A 210 11.73 -0.58 10.97
C SER A 210 11.12 -0.96 12.32
N LEU A 211 11.48 -2.13 12.85
CA LEU A 211 11.06 -2.62 14.17
C LEU A 211 11.59 -1.73 15.28
N VAL A 212 12.88 -1.35 15.24
CA VAL A 212 13.46 -0.42 16.21
C VAL A 212 12.76 0.93 16.16
N LYS A 213 12.47 1.44 14.96
CA LYS A 213 11.74 2.69 14.78
C LYS A 213 10.31 2.62 15.32
N LEU A 214 9.56 1.56 14.99
CA LEU A 214 8.20 1.32 15.50
C LEU A 214 8.19 1.23 17.02
N ASN A 215 9.14 0.48 17.59
CA ASN A 215 9.29 0.35 19.03
C ASN A 215 9.52 1.72 19.67
N ASN A 216 10.52 2.47 19.18
CA ASN A 216 10.83 3.81 19.70
C ASN A 216 9.65 4.78 19.58
N ASP A 217 8.92 4.74 18.46
CA ASP A 217 7.73 5.56 18.23
C ASP A 217 6.62 5.26 19.24
N ILE A 218 6.30 3.98 19.46
CA ILE A 218 5.34 3.55 20.49
C ILE A 218 5.81 3.98 21.90
N TYR A 219 7.10 3.87 22.19
CA TYR A 219 7.63 4.27 23.49
C TYR A 219 7.56 5.79 23.73
N GLN A 220 7.79 6.61 22.71
CA GLN A 220 7.86 8.07 22.82
C GLN A 220 6.49 8.75 22.69
N ASN A 221 5.63 8.25 21.79
CA ASN A 221 4.43 8.97 21.35
C ASN A 221 3.13 8.38 21.90
N GLU A 222 3.05 7.08 22.20
CA GLU A 222 1.81 6.47 22.73
C GLU A 222 1.63 6.77 24.22
N LYS A 223 0.71 7.68 24.55
CA LYS A 223 0.38 8.07 25.93
C LYS A 223 -0.79 7.23 26.47
N GLY A 224 -0.81 7.00 27.78
CA GLY A 224 -1.91 6.29 28.44
C GLY A 224 -1.84 4.76 28.43
N LEU A 225 -0.73 4.18 27.96
CA LEU A 225 -0.42 2.75 28.06
C LEU A 225 0.67 2.52 29.10
N SER A 226 0.54 1.45 29.90
CA SER A 226 1.63 1.02 30.79
C SER A 226 2.80 0.44 29.97
N GLU A 227 4.00 0.40 30.53
CA GLU A 227 5.16 -0.23 29.87
C GLU A 227 4.87 -1.67 29.45
N ARG A 228 4.11 -2.41 30.27
CA ARG A 228 3.67 -3.78 29.97
C ARG A 228 2.75 -3.85 28.76
N ASP A 229 1.79 -2.93 28.65
CA ASP A 229 0.82 -2.92 27.55
C ASP A 229 1.47 -2.51 26.22
N ARG A 230 2.49 -1.64 26.27
CA ARG A 230 3.28 -1.26 25.09
C ARG A 230 4.00 -2.46 24.47
N VAL A 231 4.54 -3.37 25.28
CA VAL A 231 5.15 -4.63 24.79
C VAL A 231 4.14 -5.44 23.96
N TYR A 232 2.90 -5.56 24.44
CA TYR A 232 1.85 -6.26 23.71
C TYR A 232 1.44 -5.54 22.42
N LEU A 233 1.36 -4.21 22.43
CA LEU A 233 1.05 -3.42 21.22
C LEU A 233 2.15 -3.59 20.15
N VAL A 234 3.43 -3.54 20.55
CA VAL A 234 4.57 -3.78 19.65
C VAL A 234 4.48 -5.20 19.09
N ALA A 235 4.37 -6.22 19.95
CA ALA A 235 4.29 -7.62 19.51
C ALA A 235 3.10 -7.85 18.57
N ALA A 236 1.92 -7.31 18.89
CA ALA A 236 0.72 -7.43 18.05
C ALA A 236 0.91 -6.74 16.69
N SER A 237 1.54 -5.56 16.64
CA SER A 237 1.82 -4.84 15.40
C SER A 237 2.79 -5.61 14.50
N ILE A 238 3.82 -6.23 15.10
CA ILE A 238 4.78 -7.07 14.37
C ILE A 238 4.11 -8.31 13.80
N ILE A 239 3.33 -9.02 14.62
CA ILE A 239 2.60 -10.23 14.20
C ILE A 239 1.58 -9.88 13.11
N ALA A 240 0.88 -8.75 13.24
CA ALA A 240 -0.04 -8.29 12.20
C ALA A 240 0.70 -7.93 10.90
N THR A 241 1.92 -7.38 10.96
CA THR A 241 2.66 -6.96 9.76
C THR A 241 3.36 -8.12 9.06
N LEU A 242 3.98 -9.03 9.81
CA LEU A 242 4.85 -10.08 9.28
C LEU A 242 4.20 -11.48 9.30
N GLY A 243 3.17 -11.67 10.11
CA GLY A 243 2.63 -12.98 10.41
C GLY A 243 3.59 -13.82 11.27
N VAL A 244 3.16 -15.06 11.55
CA VAL A 244 3.97 -16.12 12.16
C VAL A 244 3.80 -17.36 11.29
N PRO A 245 4.87 -17.84 10.62
CA PRO A 245 4.79 -18.98 9.70
C PRO A 245 4.04 -20.18 10.29
N GLY A 246 3.05 -20.69 9.55
CA GLY A 246 2.22 -21.83 9.95
C GLY A 246 1.26 -21.58 11.11
N LYS A 247 1.16 -20.34 11.63
CA LYS A 247 0.28 -19.99 12.76
C LYS A 247 -0.65 -18.82 12.46
N VAL A 248 -0.11 -17.71 11.98
CA VAL A 248 -0.85 -16.45 11.76
C VAL A 248 -0.39 -15.85 10.43
N ALA A 249 -1.30 -15.63 9.49
CA ALA A 249 -0.97 -14.90 8.26
C ALA A 249 -0.73 -13.42 8.58
N ALA A 250 0.11 -12.75 7.79
CA ALA A 250 0.23 -11.29 7.84
C ALA A 250 -1.11 -10.65 7.44
N LEU A 251 -1.43 -9.51 8.04
CA LEU A 251 -2.67 -8.78 7.81
C LEU A 251 -2.53 -7.89 6.57
N GLU A 252 -3.32 -8.19 5.54
CA GLU A 252 -3.37 -7.39 4.31
C GLU A 252 -4.36 -6.22 4.43
N LYS A 253 -4.15 -5.14 3.66
CA LYS A 253 -5.02 -3.95 3.68
C LYS A 253 -6.48 -4.31 3.37
N GLN A 254 -6.70 -5.27 2.49
CA GLN A 254 -8.02 -5.79 2.09
C GLN A 254 -8.71 -6.57 3.22
N GLU A 255 -7.94 -7.06 4.19
CA GLU A 255 -8.44 -7.75 5.39
C GLU A 255 -8.85 -6.78 6.50
N LEU A 256 -8.44 -5.51 6.42
CA LEU A 256 -8.98 -4.40 7.22
C LEU A 256 -10.39 -4.01 6.74
N LYS A 257 -11.29 -4.99 6.69
CA LYS A 257 -12.67 -4.83 6.25
C LYS A 257 -13.43 -3.96 7.24
N SER A 258 -13.62 -2.69 6.88
CA SER A 258 -14.63 -1.82 7.49
C SER A 258 -16.03 -2.42 7.34
N SER A 259 -16.95 -2.09 8.26
CA SER A 259 -18.30 -2.66 8.33
C SER A 259 -19.35 -1.71 7.76
N THR A 260 -20.36 -2.27 7.10
CA THR A 260 -21.65 -1.63 6.78
C THR A 260 -22.47 -1.52 8.08
N GLU A 261 -22.12 -0.57 8.95
CA GLU A 261 -22.72 -0.43 10.28
C GLU A 261 -24.25 -0.34 10.25
N GLU A 262 -24.91 -1.29 10.93
CA GLU A 262 -26.26 -1.07 11.43
C GLU A 262 -26.18 -0.19 12.67
N SER A 263 -26.93 0.91 12.63
CA SER A 263 -27.19 1.79 13.76
C SER A 263 -27.83 1.02 14.94
N TYR A 264 -28.09 1.73 16.04
CA TYR A 264 -29.04 1.27 17.04
C TYR A 264 -30.37 0.80 16.43
N LYS A 265 -31.03 -0.18 17.06
CA LYS A 265 -32.35 -0.64 16.63
C LYS A 265 -33.43 0.44 16.73
N LYS A 266 -33.39 1.25 17.80
CA LYS A 266 -34.25 2.42 17.99
C LYS A 266 -33.55 3.46 18.88
N ARG A 267 -33.81 4.73 18.58
CA ARG A 267 -33.38 5.87 19.40
C ARG A 267 -34.39 6.13 20.50
N PHE A 268 -33.90 6.24 21.74
CA PHE A 268 -34.70 6.76 22.83
C PHE A 268 -34.28 8.20 23.16
N ASP A 269 -35.25 9.09 23.34
CA ASP A 269 -34.99 10.49 23.69
C ASP A 269 -34.70 10.59 25.18
N ALA A 270 -33.55 11.17 25.54
CA ALA A 270 -33.09 11.26 26.92
C ALA A 270 -34.01 12.07 27.84
N ASN A 271 -34.92 12.87 27.28
CA ASN A 271 -35.93 13.65 28.01
C ASN A 271 -37.28 12.92 28.15
N LYS A 272 -37.50 11.84 27.39
CA LYS A 272 -38.75 11.07 27.37
C LYS A 272 -38.64 9.73 28.08
N VAL A 273 -37.42 9.25 28.31
CA VAL A 273 -37.19 8.00 29.05
C VAL A 273 -37.32 8.19 30.55
N LYS A 274 -37.92 7.19 31.21
CA LYS A 274 -37.96 7.11 32.67
C LYS A 274 -36.83 6.20 33.14
N VAL A 275 -35.85 6.77 33.83
CA VAL A 275 -34.78 6.00 34.48
C VAL A 275 -35.36 5.27 35.70
N ILE A 276 -35.05 3.99 35.83
CA ILE A 276 -35.50 3.14 36.94
C ILE A 276 -34.30 2.68 37.78
N GLU A 277 -34.52 2.55 39.08
CA GLU A 277 -33.47 2.17 40.05
C GLU A 277 -33.26 0.66 40.13
N ASN A 278 -34.33 -0.13 39.96
CA ASN A 278 -34.31 -1.59 40.05
C ASN A 278 -34.80 -2.22 38.74
N GLY A 279 -34.01 -3.14 38.19
CA GLY A 279 -34.32 -3.83 36.94
C GLY A 279 -33.96 -3.05 35.67
N GLY A 280 -34.55 -3.46 34.55
CA GLY A 280 -34.32 -2.89 33.22
C GLY A 280 -32.94 -3.16 32.62
N TYR A 281 -32.65 -2.47 31.52
CA TYR A 281 -31.38 -2.56 30.80
C TYR A 281 -30.64 -1.23 30.79
N PRO A 282 -29.29 -1.23 30.73
CA PRO A 282 -28.52 -0.01 30.61
C PRO A 282 -28.99 0.88 29.47
N TYR A 283 -29.10 2.18 29.75
CA TYR A 283 -29.37 3.20 28.76
C TYR A 283 -28.09 4.00 28.48
N ILE A 284 -27.51 3.77 27.31
CA ILE A 284 -26.22 4.31 26.91
C ILE A 284 -26.41 5.58 26.08
N VAL A 285 -25.77 6.66 26.51
CA VAL A 285 -25.77 7.98 25.89
C VAL A 285 -24.34 8.47 25.67
N ARG A 286 -24.20 9.65 25.06
CA ARG A 286 -22.91 10.24 24.65
C ARG A 286 -22.15 10.92 25.80
N GLN A 287 -22.27 10.40 27.02
CA GLN A 287 -21.54 10.93 28.18
C GLN A 287 -20.16 10.27 28.30
N SER A 288 -19.17 11.00 28.79
CA SER A 288 -17.79 10.52 28.96
C SER A 288 -17.54 9.73 30.26
N THR A 289 -18.56 9.62 31.12
CA THR A 289 -18.48 8.99 32.44
C THR A 289 -19.33 7.72 32.50
N GLU A 290 -19.08 6.88 33.52
CA GLU A 290 -19.89 5.69 33.82
C GLU A 290 -20.09 4.75 32.61
N ASN A 291 -19.06 4.59 31.78
CA ASN A 291 -19.12 3.77 30.57
C ASN A 291 -20.25 4.16 29.59
N GLY A 292 -20.60 5.45 29.57
CA GLY A 292 -21.69 6.00 28.76
C GLY A 292 -23.09 5.78 29.35
N LYS A 293 -23.22 5.17 30.53
CA LYS A 293 -24.52 4.77 31.11
C LYS A 293 -25.19 5.89 31.91
N LYS A 294 -26.34 6.40 31.42
CA LYS A 294 -27.18 7.37 32.16
C LYS A 294 -28.00 6.73 33.29
N GLY A 295 -28.36 5.46 33.15
CA GLY A 295 -29.19 4.73 34.09
C GLY A 295 -29.69 3.42 33.47
N ASN A 296 -30.71 2.81 34.07
CA ASN A 296 -31.45 1.71 33.45
C ASN A 296 -32.83 2.21 32.99
N ILE A 297 -33.34 1.64 31.90
CA ILE A 297 -34.71 1.88 31.41
C ILE A 297 -35.38 0.53 31.09
N ASP A 298 -36.71 0.52 31.12
CA ASP A 298 -37.53 -0.65 30.80
C ASP A 298 -38.37 -0.34 29.55
N GLU A 299 -37.76 -0.62 28.40
CA GLU A 299 -38.36 -0.43 27.08
C GLU A 299 -38.54 -1.79 26.40
N PRO A 300 -39.36 -1.90 25.34
CA PRO A 300 -39.57 -3.17 24.65
C PRO A 300 -38.26 -3.82 24.18
N ILE A 301 -38.06 -5.09 24.57
CA ILE A 301 -36.84 -5.88 24.31
C ILE A 301 -36.49 -5.99 22.82
N GLU A 302 -37.46 -5.87 21.92
CA GLU A 302 -37.23 -5.85 20.46
C GLU A 302 -36.22 -4.76 20.04
N TYR A 303 -36.20 -3.63 20.75
CA TYR A 303 -35.28 -2.50 20.51
C TYR A 303 -33.93 -2.62 21.23
N LEU A 304 -33.73 -3.69 21.99
CA LEU A 304 -32.52 -3.89 22.76
C LEU A 304 -31.35 -4.27 21.84
N ASN A 305 -30.24 -3.55 21.97
CA ASN A 305 -29.02 -3.84 21.24
C ASN A 305 -28.23 -4.94 21.95
N ALA A 306 -27.47 -5.74 21.19
CA ALA A 306 -26.67 -6.82 21.76
C ALA A 306 -25.50 -6.29 22.61
N GLY A 307 -25.15 -7.03 23.66
CA GLY A 307 -23.91 -6.85 24.42
C GLY A 307 -22.71 -7.43 23.69
N ASN A 308 -21.54 -7.37 24.33
CA ASN A 308 -20.24 -7.68 23.74
C ASN A 308 -19.92 -6.83 22.49
N THR A 309 -20.24 -5.54 22.57
CA THR A 309 -20.06 -4.55 21.48
C THR A 309 -19.34 -3.30 21.99
N ILE A 310 -18.94 -2.40 21.09
CA ILE A 310 -18.45 -1.06 21.44
C ILE A 310 -19.52 -0.03 21.08
N SER A 311 -19.95 0.76 22.07
CA SER A 311 -20.78 1.95 21.83
C SER A 311 -19.89 3.15 21.51
N PHE A 312 -20.21 3.86 20.43
CA PHE A 312 -19.46 5.02 19.94
C PHE A 312 -20.37 6.26 19.82
N GLY A 313 -20.11 7.29 20.63
CA GLY A 313 -20.80 8.57 20.52
C GLY A 313 -20.22 9.39 19.38
N GLN A 314 -20.98 9.51 18.28
CA GLN A 314 -20.49 10.06 17.02
C GLN A 314 -19.93 11.49 17.15
N ASP A 315 -20.67 12.40 17.80
CA ASP A 315 -20.22 13.80 17.93
C ASP A 315 -19.23 14.01 19.08
N THR A 316 -19.23 13.14 20.10
CA THR A 316 -18.41 13.32 21.31
C THR A 316 -17.15 12.46 21.32
N ALA A 317 -16.96 11.63 20.29
CA ALA A 317 -15.93 10.59 20.18
C ALA A 317 -15.82 9.68 21.42
N THR A 318 -16.89 9.55 22.21
CA THR A 318 -16.91 8.70 23.41
C THR A 318 -17.03 7.24 23.00
N MET A 319 -16.19 6.37 23.57
CA MET A 319 -16.09 4.96 23.17
C MET A 319 -16.04 4.06 24.40
N PHE A 320 -16.95 3.09 24.47
CA PHE A 320 -17.11 2.22 25.63
C PHE A 320 -17.49 0.79 25.24
N TYR A 321 -16.94 -0.18 25.95
CA TYR A 321 -17.31 -1.58 25.79
C TYR A 321 -18.60 -1.86 26.56
N GLN A 322 -19.61 -2.39 25.89
CA GLN A 322 -20.89 -2.75 26.48
C GLN A 322 -20.97 -4.27 26.65
N GLU A 323 -20.77 -4.72 27.89
CA GLU A 323 -20.75 -6.16 28.22
C GLU A 323 -22.14 -6.79 28.10
N LYS A 324 -23.18 -6.06 28.47
CA LYS A 324 -24.57 -6.53 28.50
C LYS A 324 -25.40 -5.85 27.41
N PRO A 325 -26.52 -6.47 26.97
CA PRO A 325 -27.49 -5.81 26.10
C PRO A 325 -27.98 -4.47 26.65
N TYR A 326 -28.25 -3.50 25.78
CA TYR A 326 -28.52 -2.12 26.19
C TYR A 326 -29.41 -1.35 25.20
N PHE A 327 -30.09 -0.34 25.71
CA PHE A 327 -30.78 0.69 24.91
C PHE A 327 -29.87 1.89 24.71
N THR A 328 -30.15 2.70 23.70
CA THR A 328 -29.30 3.85 23.42
C THR A 328 -30.03 5.09 22.97
N GLY A 329 -29.41 6.23 23.29
CA GLY A 329 -29.90 7.56 22.94
C GLY A 329 -29.46 7.99 21.55
N ASP A 330 -29.56 9.30 21.32
CA ASP A 330 -29.22 9.88 20.02
C ASP A 330 -27.73 9.77 19.68
N LYS A 331 -27.45 9.55 18.38
CA LYS A 331 -26.11 9.58 17.78
C LYS A 331 -25.08 8.65 18.44
N ILE A 332 -25.53 7.49 18.89
CA ILE A 332 -24.66 6.37 19.30
C ILE A 332 -24.58 5.37 18.14
N LYS A 333 -23.37 5.01 17.73
CA LYS A 333 -23.08 3.91 16.82
C LYS A 333 -22.69 2.67 17.61
N ILE A 334 -22.95 1.50 17.04
CA ILE A 334 -22.73 0.21 17.68
C ILE A 334 -21.78 -0.59 16.82
N LEU A 335 -20.55 -0.75 17.29
CA LEU A 335 -19.55 -1.55 16.61
C LEU A 335 -19.65 -2.98 17.12
N LYS A 336 -20.10 -3.87 16.24
CA LYS A 336 -20.21 -5.31 16.51
C LYS A 336 -18.91 -5.99 16.07
N PRO A 337 -18.24 -6.76 16.94
CA PRO A 337 -17.05 -7.51 16.55
C PRO A 337 -17.43 -8.61 15.55
N LYS A 338 -16.61 -8.79 14.52
CA LYS A 338 -16.71 -9.94 13.59
C LYS A 338 -15.90 -11.15 14.08
N CYS A 339 -14.97 -10.96 15.01
CA CYS A 339 -14.13 -12.03 15.54
C CYS A 339 -14.79 -12.72 16.74
N THR A 340 -14.64 -14.05 16.81
CA THR A 340 -15.25 -14.90 17.85
C THR A 340 -14.61 -14.73 19.23
N HIS A 341 -13.38 -14.23 19.29
CA HIS A 341 -12.62 -14.08 20.52
C HIS A 341 -12.77 -12.70 21.18
N PHE A 342 -13.62 -11.82 20.67
CA PHE A 342 -13.83 -10.49 21.25
C PHE A 342 -14.51 -10.56 22.63
N GLY A 343 -14.01 -9.80 23.58
CA GLY A 343 -14.54 -9.71 24.93
C GLY A 343 -13.94 -8.56 25.73
N LYS A 344 -14.37 -8.40 26.98
CA LYS A 344 -14.01 -7.26 27.84
C LYS A 344 -12.52 -6.92 27.92
N LYS A 345 -11.66 -7.96 27.97
CA LYS A 345 -10.20 -7.80 28.12
C LYS A 345 -9.56 -7.23 26.86
N ASN A 346 -9.77 -7.87 25.70
CA ASN A 346 -9.18 -7.40 24.45
C ASN A 346 -9.89 -6.16 23.89
N ALA A 347 -11.16 -5.92 24.26
CA ALA A 347 -11.85 -4.68 23.96
C ALA A 347 -11.07 -3.44 24.46
N GLN A 348 -10.32 -3.54 25.56
CA GLN A 348 -9.52 -2.41 26.07
C GLN A 348 -8.46 -1.95 25.08
N PHE A 349 -7.83 -2.89 24.35
CA PHE A 349 -6.86 -2.56 23.31
C PHE A 349 -7.51 -1.75 22.20
N PHE A 350 -8.64 -2.24 21.66
CA PHE A 350 -9.37 -1.55 20.61
C PHE A 350 -9.84 -0.17 21.06
N LEU A 351 -10.38 -0.05 22.29
CA LEU A 351 -10.81 1.23 22.84
C LEU A 351 -9.64 2.22 22.98
N ALA A 352 -8.47 1.76 23.42
CA ALA A 352 -7.29 2.61 23.52
C ALA A 352 -6.80 3.09 22.14
N SER A 353 -6.68 2.18 21.17
CA SER A 353 -6.28 2.51 19.80
C SER A 353 -7.27 3.44 19.12
N MET A 354 -8.57 3.18 19.27
CA MET A 354 -9.63 4.01 18.70
C MET A 354 -9.62 5.40 19.35
N ARG A 355 -9.48 5.52 20.67
CA ARG A 355 -9.39 6.85 21.32
C ARG A 355 -8.19 7.62 20.81
N ASN A 356 -7.01 7.01 20.72
CA ASN A 356 -5.82 7.68 20.21
C ASN A 356 -6.01 8.17 18.76
N ALA A 357 -6.58 7.32 17.88
CA ALA A 357 -6.88 7.70 16.52
C ALA A 357 -7.83 8.91 16.45
N PHE A 358 -8.91 8.91 17.25
CA PHE A 358 -9.91 9.98 17.24
C PHE A 358 -9.49 11.25 17.98
N CYS A 359 -8.48 11.20 18.87
CA CYS A 359 -7.87 12.40 19.48
C CYS A 359 -7.26 13.36 18.44
N THR A 360 -6.96 12.88 17.23
CA THR A 360 -6.41 13.72 16.15
C THR A 360 -7.50 14.42 15.32
N PHE A 361 -8.77 14.07 15.52
CA PHE A 361 -9.92 14.62 14.79
C PHE A 361 -10.68 15.72 15.58
N SER A 362 -10.26 16.01 16.81
CA SER A 362 -10.86 17.03 17.69
C SER A 362 -10.15 18.37 17.61
#